data_AF-A0AB74DY68-F1
#
_entry.id   AF-A0AB74DY68-F1
#
_cell.length_a   1.000
_cell.length_b   1.000
_cell.length_c   1.000
_cell.angle_alpha   90.00
_cell.angle_beta   90.00
_cell.angle_gamma   90.00
#
_symmetry.space_group_name_H-M   'P 1'
#
loop_
_entity.id
_entity.type
_entity.pdbx_description
1 polymer ?
#
loop_
_entity_poly.entity_id
_entity_poly.type
_entity_poly.pdbx_seq_one_letter_code
_entity_poly.pdbx_strand_id
1 'polypeptide(L)'
;VPELLQSLIVNQFNIVEDQCKPDWNLRSVQSSNPEDHRAMDTEGELANKSHADLLISHDPDAVRLGIAERDAPGHITYFKGNQLG
;
A
#
# COMPACT_ATOMS: atom_id res chain seq x y z
N VAL A 1 7.43 -2.15 -9.32
CA VAL A 1 7.12 -2.92 -8.09
C VAL A 1 6.44 -4.27 -8.38
N PRO A 2 5.36 -4.37 -9.18
CA PRO A 2 4.65 -5.66 -9.38
C PRO A 2 5.52 -6.78 -9.98
N GLU A 3 6.37 -6.46 -10.96
CA GLU A 3 7.31 -7.42 -11.57
C GLU A 3 8.35 -7.94 -10.57
N LEU A 4 8.78 -7.10 -9.62
CA LEU A 4 9.71 -7.49 -8.56
C LEU A 4 9.03 -8.46 -7.58
N LEU A 5 7.78 -8.21 -7.19
CA LEU A 5 7.04 -9.10 -6.29
C LEU A 5 6.84 -10.50 -6.90
N GLN A 6 6.53 -10.58 -8.20
CA GLN A 6 6.45 -11.86 -8.92
C GLN A 6 7.80 -12.61 -8.92
N SER A 7 8.92 -11.88 -9.02
CA SER A 7 10.25 -12.49 -8.98
C SER A 7 10.67 -12.98 -7.59
N LEU A 8 10.06 -12.45 -6.52
CA LEU A 8 10.35 -12.77 -5.12
C LEU A 8 9.50 -13.91 -4.54
N ILE A 9 8.75 -14.65 -5.38
CA ILE A 9 7.84 -15.76 -4.97
C ILE A 9 6.64 -15.25 -4.15
N VAL A 10 6.34 -13.95 -4.18
CA VAL A 10 5.09 -13.41 -3.65
C VAL A 10 3.99 -13.71 -4.67
N ASN A 11 3.28 -14.81 -4.46
CA ASN A 11 2.27 -15.31 -5.41
C ASN A 11 0.84 -14.82 -5.11
N GLN A 12 0.62 -14.22 -3.94
CA GLN A 12 -0.68 -13.73 -3.50
C GLN A 12 -0.59 -12.26 -3.12
N PHE A 13 -0.72 -11.40 -4.12
CA PHE A 13 -0.80 -9.96 -3.91
C PHE A 13 -1.91 -9.38 -4.79
N ASN A 14 -2.57 -8.35 -4.29
CA ASN A 14 -3.50 -7.55 -5.06
C ASN A 14 -2.87 -6.18 -5.28
N ILE A 15 -3.05 -5.63 -6.48
CA ILE A 15 -2.59 -4.30 -6.82
C ILE A 15 -3.78 -3.38 -7.01
N VAL A 16 -3.63 -2.11 -6.60
CA VAL A 16 -4.56 -1.06 -7.00
C VAL A 16 -4.16 -0.64 -8.43
N GLU A 17 -4.82 -1.20 -9.43
CA GLU A 17 -4.45 -1.02 -10.85
C GLU A 17 -4.40 0.45 -11.27
N ASP A 18 -5.27 1.29 -10.71
CA ASP A 18 -5.34 2.73 -10.99
C ASP A 18 -4.12 3.52 -10.47
N GLN A 19 -3.43 3.01 -9.45
CA GLN A 19 -2.22 3.62 -8.91
C GLN A 19 -0.93 3.02 -9.51
N CYS A 20 -1.04 1.94 -10.29
CA CYS A 20 0.10 1.32 -10.98
C CYS A 20 0.47 2.02 -12.30
N LYS A 21 -0.33 3.01 -12.73
CA LYS A 21 -0.07 3.82 -13.92
C LYS A 21 0.57 5.14 -13.52
N PRO A 22 1.62 5.61 -14.22
CA PRO A 22 2.20 6.91 -13.94
C PRO A 22 1.16 8.02 -14.19
N ASP A 23 0.74 8.72 -13.13
CA ASP A 23 -0.11 9.91 -13.23
C ASP A 23 0.54 11.09 -12.50
N TRP A 24 1.04 12.04 -13.28
CA TRP A 24 1.66 13.27 -12.77
C TRP A 24 0.69 14.13 -11.95
N ASN A 25 -0.62 14.00 -12.18
CA ASN A 25 -1.62 14.80 -11.47
C ASN A 25 -2.07 14.15 -10.15
N LEU A 26 -1.55 12.97 -9.80
CA LEU A 26 -1.86 12.25 -8.56
C LEU A 26 -3.37 12.09 -8.31
N ARG A 27 -4.16 11.87 -9.37
CA ARG A 27 -5.63 11.86 -9.26
C ARG A 27 -6.17 10.62 -8.57
N SER A 28 -5.35 9.58 -8.46
CA SER A 28 -5.69 8.27 -7.88
C SER A 28 -5.45 8.20 -6.37
N VAL A 29 -4.91 9.24 -5.73
CA VAL A 29 -4.57 9.27 -4.30
C VAL A 29 -5.06 10.54 -3.62
N GLN A 30 -5.53 10.42 -2.37
CA GLN A 30 -5.91 11.59 -1.56
C GLN A 30 -4.69 12.29 -0.93
N SER A 31 -3.56 11.59 -0.84
CA SER A 31 -2.30 12.10 -0.31
C SER A 31 -1.15 11.42 -1.04
N SER A 32 -0.11 12.19 -1.39
CA SER A 32 1.11 11.68 -2.00
C SER A 32 2.12 11.16 -0.99
N ASN A 33 1.83 11.31 0.31
CA ASN A 33 2.70 10.84 1.39
C ASN A 33 2.21 9.47 1.87
N PRO A 34 2.93 8.36 1.60
CA PRO A 34 2.48 7.01 1.92
C PRO A 34 2.37 6.73 3.43
N GLU A 35 2.94 7.58 4.29
CA GLU A 35 2.78 7.51 5.76
C GLU A 35 1.46 8.13 6.27
N ASP A 36 0.75 8.87 5.41
CA ASP A 36 -0.58 9.38 5.70
C ASP A 36 -1.60 8.28 5.44
N HIS A 37 -2.44 7.97 6.43
CA HIS A 37 -3.44 6.91 6.28
C HIS A 37 -4.36 7.15 5.07
N ARG A 38 -4.60 8.42 4.71
CA ARG A 38 -5.40 8.82 3.55
C ARG A 38 -4.78 8.42 2.23
N ALA A 39 -3.47 8.23 2.17
CA ALA A 39 -2.81 7.69 0.98
C ALA A 39 -3.17 6.22 0.74
N MET A 40 -3.56 5.50 1.80
CA MET A 40 -3.83 4.06 1.79
C MET A 40 -5.32 3.72 1.88
N ASP A 41 -6.24 4.68 1.72
CA ASP A 41 -7.68 4.43 1.84
C ASP A 41 -8.17 3.41 0.79
N THR A 42 -7.69 3.53 -0.45
CA THR A 42 -8.07 2.63 -1.55
C THR A 42 -7.49 1.23 -1.34
N GLU A 43 -6.26 1.16 -0.84
CA GLU A 43 -5.58 -0.07 -0.43
C GLU A 43 -6.29 -0.73 0.75
N GLY A 44 -6.77 0.05 1.73
CA GLY A 44 -7.56 -0.41 2.87
C GLY A 44 -8.88 -1.04 2.45
N GLU A 45 -9.60 -0.41 1.51
CA GLU A 45 -10.81 -0.99 0.91
C GLU A 45 -10.53 -2.30 0.18
N LEU A 46 -9.47 -2.34 -0.63
CA LEU A 46 -9.06 -3.54 -1.35
C LEU A 46 -8.62 -4.66 -0.38
N ALA A 47 -7.89 -4.32 0.67
CA ALA A 47 -7.47 -5.24 1.71
C ALA A 47 -8.67 -5.80 2.48
N ASN A 48 -9.71 -5.00 2.74
CA ASN A 48 -10.94 -5.47 3.37
C ASN A 48 -11.72 -6.43 2.46
N LYS A 49 -11.79 -6.14 1.14
CA LYS A 49 -12.47 -7.01 0.17
C LYS A 49 -11.73 -8.32 -0.08
N SER A 50 -10.41 -8.28 -0.07
CA SER A 50 -9.56 -9.44 -0.38
C SER A 50 -9.07 -10.19 0.86
N HIS A 51 -9.40 -9.71 2.07
CA HIS A 51 -8.86 -10.21 3.33
C HIS A 51 -7.33 -10.24 3.35
N ALA A 52 -6.70 -9.19 2.83
CA ALA A 52 -5.24 -9.07 2.84
C ALA A 52 -4.73 -8.81 4.27
N ASP A 53 -3.64 -9.49 4.62
CA ASP A 53 -2.96 -9.39 5.92
C ASP A 53 -1.98 -8.22 5.99
N LEU A 54 -1.39 -7.85 4.84
CA LEU A 54 -0.37 -6.82 4.72
C LEU A 54 -0.71 -5.85 3.59
N LEU A 55 -0.57 -4.56 3.86
CA LEU A 55 -0.69 -3.48 2.90
C LEU A 55 0.64 -2.78 2.78
N ILE A 56 1.04 -2.49 1.54
CA ILE A 56 2.29 -1.79 1.23
C ILE A 56 1.97 -0.70 0.23
N SER A 57 2.37 0.54 0.54
CA SER A 57 2.32 1.69 -0.35
C SER A 57 3.70 2.31 -0.47
N HIS A 58 3.96 3.03 -1.56
CA HIS A 58 5.20 3.79 -1.73
C HIS A 58 4.93 5.11 -2.44
N ASP A 59 5.78 6.12 -2.23
CA ASP A 59 5.69 7.39 -2.94
C ASP A 59 6.21 7.28 -4.38
N PRO A 60 5.84 8.17 -5.32
CA PRO A 60 6.20 8.05 -6.74
C PRO A 60 7.71 7.90 -7.03
N ASP A 61 8.56 8.45 -6.16
CA ASP A 61 10.02 8.41 -6.28
C ASP A 61 10.66 7.19 -5.61
N ALA A 62 9.84 6.28 -5.04
CA ALA A 62 10.25 5.04 -4.41
C ALA A 62 11.20 5.15 -3.21
N VAL A 63 11.17 6.29 -2.51
CA VAL A 63 12.07 6.57 -1.38
C VAL A 63 11.38 6.43 -0.03
N ARG A 64 10.05 6.37 0.02
CA ARG A 64 9.24 6.17 1.21
C ARG A 64 8.30 4.99 1.04
N LEU A 65 8.09 4.29 2.15
CA LEU A 65 7.23 3.12 2.21
C LEU A 65 6.20 3.32 3.34
N GLY A 66 4.94 3.13 3.03
CA GLY A 66 3.87 2.97 4.01
C GLY A 66 3.59 1.48 4.19
N ILE A 67 3.51 1.02 5.43
CA ILE A 67 3.12 -0.35 5.75
C ILE A 67 1.92 -0.31 6.67
N ALA A 68 0.93 -1.17 6.42
CA ALA A 68 -0.12 -1.47 7.38
C ALA A 68 -0.33 -2.98 7.51
N GLU A 69 -0.60 -3.44 8.73
CA GLU A 69 -0.88 -4.84 9.04
C GLU A 69 -2.31 -4.99 9.53
N ARG A 70 -2.97 -6.07 9.13
CA ARG A 70 -4.24 -6.50 9.69
C ARG A 70 -3.98 -7.49 10.82
N ASP A 71 -4.53 -7.21 12.01
CA ASP A 71 -4.47 -8.13 13.14
C ASP A 71 -5.51 -9.26 13.02
N ALA A 72 -5.41 -10.28 13.89
CA ALA A 72 -6.36 -11.39 13.93
C ALA A 72 -7.84 -10.96 14.17
N PRO A 73 -8.11 -9.93 14.98
CA PRO A 73 -9.43 -9.28 15.05
C PRO A 73 -9.91 -8.58 13.77
N GLY A 74 -9.02 -8.33 12.79
CA GLY A 74 -9.32 -7.66 11.53
C GLY A 74 -9.07 -6.15 11.53
N HIS A 75 -8.51 -5.59 12.60
CA HIS A 75 -8.12 -4.20 12.72
C HIS A 75 -6.85 -3.92 11.91
N ILE A 76 -6.88 -2.84 11.11
CA ILE A 76 -5.73 -2.41 10.31
C ILE A 76 -4.94 -1.37 11.11
N THR A 77 -3.69 -1.69 11.39
CA THR A 77 -2.75 -0.79 12.05
C THR A 77 -1.74 -0.27 11.03
N TYR A 78 -1.64 1.05 10.91
CA TYR A 78 -0.69 1.73 10.04
C TYR A 78 0.60 2.03 10.78
N PHE A 79 1.74 1.70 10.19
CA PHE A 79 3.06 1.98 10.73
C PHE A 79 3.64 3.22 10.07
N LYS A 80 4.23 4.09 10.90
CA LYS A 80 4.99 5.26 10.44
C LYS A 80 6.44 4.88 10.21
N GLY A 81 7.16 5.60 9.34
CA GLY A 81 8.55 5.31 9.02
C GLY A 81 9.48 5.29 10.24
N ASN A 82 9.20 6.13 11.25
CA ASN A 82 9.94 6.13 12.52
C ASN A 82 9.72 4.88 13.40
N GLN A 83 8.78 4.01 13.04
CA GLN A 83 8.53 2.71 13.67
C GLN A 83 9.11 1.55 12.86
N LEU A 84 9.47 1.79 11.60
CA LEU A 84 10.03 0.79 10.68
C LEU A 84 11.57 0.77 10.71
N GLY A 85 12.20 1.88 11.13
CA GLY A 85 13.66 1.98 11.35
C GLY A 85 14.35 2.93 10.41
#